data_AF-A0A5E4Z7M4-F1
#
_entry.id   AF-A0A5E4Z7M4-F1
#
_cell.length_a   1.000
_cell.length_b   1.000
_cell.length_c   1.000
_cell.angle_alpha   90.00
_cell.angle_beta   90.00
_cell.angle_gamma   90.00
#
_symmetry.space_group_name_H-M   'P 1'
#
loop_
_entity.id
_entity.type
_entity.pdbx_description
1 polymer ?
#
loop_
_entity_poly.entity_id
_entity_poly.type
_entity_poly.pdbx_seq_one_letter_code
_entity_poly.pdbx_strand_id
1 'polypeptide(L)' 'MTLHLPAASPVHASVDKLNTLSERILALTTCTVTDTGKEVPHRFLLAIFEELGEMTVEMACECHKLKADFLDA' A
#
# COMPACT_ATOMS: atom_id res chain seq x y z
N MET A 1 30.98 0.24 19.78
CA MET A 1 30.39 -0.73 18.83
C MET A 1 28.89 -0.67 18.99
N THR A 2 28.19 -0.24 17.94
CA THR A 2 26.91 -0.79 17.44
C THR A 2 26.52 0.13 16.29
N LEU A 3 26.70 -0.34 15.05
CA LEU A 3 26.26 0.35 13.85
C LEU A 3 24.74 0.39 13.89
N HIS A 4 24.16 1.59 14.04
CA HIS A 4 22.75 1.82 13.77
C HIS A 4 22.51 1.51 12.29
N LEU A 5 22.10 0.27 11.99
CA LEU A 5 21.42 0.00 10.72
C LEU A 5 20.24 0.97 10.67
N PRO A 6 20.08 1.77 9.60
CA PRO A 6 18.81 2.43 9.39
C PRO A 6 17.82 1.29 9.19
N ALA A 7 17.05 0.97 10.23
CA ALA A 7 15.82 0.23 10.04
C ALA A 7 15.11 0.98 8.93
N ALA A 8 14.97 0.37 7.76
CA ALA A 8 14.14 0.93 6.70
C ALA A 8 12.82 1.24 7.39
N SER A 9 12.52 2.54 7.55
CA SER A 9 11.37 2.98 8.34
C SER A 9 10.16 2.19 7.86
N PRO A 10 9.31 1.64 8.75
CA PRO A 10 8.08 0.95 8.36
C PRO A 10 7.30 1.73 7.29
N VAL A 11 7.39 3.06 7.35
CA VAL A 11 6.87 4.00 6.35
C VAL A 11 7.44 3.77 4.94
N HIS A 12 8.74 3.54 4.79
CA HIS A 12 9.35 3.23 3.48
C HIS A 12 8.80 1.94 2.88
N ALA A 13 8.66 0.89 3.68
CA ALA A 13 8.10 -0.37 3.21
C ALA A 13 6.63 -0.23 2.78
N SER A 14 5.81 0.51 3.55
CA SER A 14 4.41 0.78 3.17
C SER A 14 4.31 1.69 1.93
N VAL A 15 5.22 2.64 1.73
CA VAL A 15 5.31 3.45 0.51
C VAL A 15 5.67 2.60 -0.71
N ASP A 16 6.61 1.67 -0.58
CA ASP A 16 6.99 0.76 -1.67
C ASP A 16 5.83 -0.16 -2.07
N LYS A 17 5.06 -0.66 -1.09
CA LYS A 17 3.81 -1.39 -1.34
C LYS A 17 2.80 -0.52 -2.10
N LEU A 18 2.62 0.74 -1.69
CA LEU A 18 1.66 1.65 -2.33
C LEU A 18 2.04 1.93 -3.79
N ASN A 19 3.33 2.13 -4.05
CA ASN A 19 3.85 2.34 -5.40
C ASN A 19 3.58 1.11 -6.27
N THR A 20 3.89 -0.08 -5.77
CA THR A 20 3.64 -1.35 -6.47
C THR A 20 2.15 -1.53 -6.80
N LEU A 21 1.27 -1.25 -5.83
CA LEU A 21 -0.18 -1.33 -6.04
C LEU A 21 -0.67 -0.29 -7.06
N SER A 22 -0.13 0.92 -7.00
CA SER A 22 -0.45 1.99 -7.95
C SER A 22 -0.05 1.63 -9.39
N GLU A 23 1.13 1.03 -9.58
CA GLU A 23 1.57 0.53 -10.89
C GLU A 23 0.64 -0.55 -11.43
N ARG A 24 0.20 -1.48 -10.58
CA ARG A 24 -0.76 -2.54 -10.95
C ARG A 24 -2.12 -1.96 -11.35
N ILE A 25 -2.62 -0.97 -10.62
CA ILE A 25 -3.86 -0.26 -10.95
C ILE A 25 -3.71 0.46 -12.30
N LEU A 26 -2.59 1.15 -12.51
CA LEU A 26 -2.31 1.85 -13.77
C LEU A 26 -2.26 0.87 -14.95
N ALA A 27 -1.55 -0.25 -14.81
CA ALA A 27 -1.49 -1.29 -15.82
C ALA A 27 -2.88 -1.84 -16.14
N LEU A 28 -3.67 -2.15 -15.10
CA LEU A 28 -5.04 -2.64 -15.26
C LEU A 28 -5.92 -1.64 -16.01
N THR A 29 -5.87 -0.37 -15.62
CA THR A 29 -6.67 0.70 -16.21
C THR A 29 -6.24 0.98 -17.66
N THR A 30 -4.95 0.86 -17.95
CA THR A 30 -4.44 0.97 -19.33
C THR A 30 -4.95 -0.18 -20.18
N CYS A 31 -4.92 -1.42 -19.67
CA CYS A 31 -5.47 -2.57 -20.36
C CYS A 31 -6.97 -2.44 -20.62
N THR A 32 -7.77 -1.93 -19.68
CA THR A 32 -9.22 -1.76 -19.91
C THR A 32 -9.57 -0.68 -20.91
N VAL A 33 -8.79 0.40 -20.94
CA VAL A 33 -9.01 1.51 -21.89
C VAL A 33 -8.56 1.12 -23.30
N THR A 34 -7.53 0.29 -23.43
CA THR A 34 -6.93 -0.06 -24.73
C THR A 34 -7.45 -1.37 -25.33
N ASP A 35 -7.82 -2.36 -24.51
CA ASP A 35 -8.37 -3.65 -24.94
C ASP A 35 -9.90 -3.61 -24.77
N THR A 36 -10.59 -2.96 -25.72
CA THR A 36 -12.04 -2.69 -25.71
C THR A 36 -12.94 -3.94 -25.73
N GLY A 37 -12.38 -5.14 -25.72
CA GLY A 37 -13.10 -6.41 -25.84
C GLY A 37 -13.03 -7.36 -24.64
N LYS A 38 -12.24 -7.07 -23.60
CA LYS A 38 -12.09 -7.99 -22.45
C LYS A 38 -12.48 -7.33 -21.14
N GLU A 39 -13.54 -7.85 -20.52
CA GLU A 39 -13.87 -7.50 -19.13
C GLU A 39 -12.71 -7.85 -18.21
N VAL A 40 -12.42 -6.97 -17.26
CA VAL A 40 -11.49 -7.29 -16.16
C VAL A 40 -12.12 -8.40 -15.33
N PRO A 41 -11.40 -9.51 -15.10
CA PRO A 41 -11.91 -10.54 -14.21
C PRO A 41 -12.10 -9.96 -12.80
N HIS A 42 -13.31 -10.07 -12.27
CA HIS A 42 -13.71 -9.55 -10.94
C HIS A 42 -12.68 -9.83 -9.83
N ARG A 43 -12.04 -11.01 -9.86
CA ARG A 43 -10.98 -11.40 -8.91
C ARG A 43 -9.81 -10.41 -8.83
N PHE A 44 -9.46 -9.73 -9.91
CA PHE A 44 -8.36 -8.75 -9.90
C PHE A 44 -8.76 -7.46 -9.19
N LEU A 45 -10.00 -6.99 -9.41
CA LEU A 45 -10.54 -5.84 -8.69
C LEU A 45 -10.62 -6.14 -7.19
N LEU A 46 -11.13 -7.32 -6.85
CA LEU A 46 -11.24 -7.77 -5.46
C LEU A 46 -9.86 -7.79 -4.77
N ALA A 47 -8.85 -8.38 -5.40
CA ALA A 47 -7.50 -8.40 -4.86
C ALA A 47 -6.90 -6.99 -4.66
N ILE A 48 -7.16 -6.05 -5.57
CA ILE A 48 -6.71 -4.65 -5.42
C ILE A 48 -7.38 -3.99 -4.21
N PHE A 49 -8.69 -4.19 -4.04
CA PHE A 49 -9.43 -3.61 -2.91
C PHE A 49 -9.04 -4.24 -1.57
N GLU A 50 -8.78 -5.54 -1.53
CA GLU A 50 -8.26 -6.23 -0.33
C GLU A 50 -6.91 -5.64 0.09
N GLU A 51 -5.98 -5.50 -0.84
CA GLU A 51 -4.65 -4.93 -0.58
C GLU A 51 -4.73 -3.46 -0.12
N LEU A 52 -5.61 -2.65 -0.72
CA LEU A 52 -5.89 -1.29 -0.24
C LEU A 52 -6.45 -1.27 1.20
N GLY A 53 -7.31 -2.23 1.52
CA GLY A 53 -7.87 -2.39 2.87
C GLY A 53 -6.78 -2.70 3.90
N GLU A 54 -5.91 -3.66 3.60
CA GLU A 54 -4.77 -4.01 4.46
C GLU A 54 -3.85 -2.81 4.71
N MET A 55 -3.51 -2.06 3.66
CA MET A 55 -2.69 -0.86 3.78
C MET A 55 -3.35 0.24 4.62
N THR A 56 -4.68 0.36 4.57
CA THR A 56 -5.41 1.31 5.40
C THR A 56 -5.32 0.95 6.89
N VAL A 57 -5.37 -0.36 7.21
CA VAL A 57 -5.18 -0.85 8.58
C VAL A 57 -3.76 -0.58 9.06
N GLU A 58 -2.75 -0.86 8.23
CA GLU A 58 -1.35 -0.52 8.54
C GLU A 58 -1.19 0.98 8.87
N MET A 59 -1.74 1.86 8.03
CA MET A 59 -1.68 3.30 8.23
C MET A 59 -2.37 3.74 9.53
N ALA A 60 -3.56 3.20 9.83
CA ALA A 60 -4.27 3.50 11.07
C ALA A 60 -3.47 3.09 12.32
N CYS A 61 -2.81 1.93 12.26
CA CYS A 61 -1.92 1.47 13.33
C CYS A 61 -0.74 2.42 13.56
N GLU A 62 -0.08 2.87 12.49
CA GLU A 62 1.03 3.83 12.59
C GLU A 62 0.55 5.19 13.14
N CYS A 63 -0.64 5.67 12.73
CA CYS A 63 -1.22 6.88 13.32
C CYS A 63 -1.51 6.72 14.82
N HIS A 64 -1.99 5.56 15.26
CA HIS A 64 -2.21 5.28 16.67
C HIS A 64 -0.91 5.26 17.48
N LYS A 65 0.16 4.66 16.93
CA LYS A 65 1.49 4.68 17.56
C LYS A 65 2.00 6.10 17.72
N LEU A 66 1.96 6.88 16.63
CA LEU A 66 2.37 8.29 16.65
C LEU A 66 1.60 9.08 17.72
N LYS A 67 0.27 8.87 17.81
CA LYS A 67 -0.56 9.52 18.83
C LYS A 67 -0.15 9.12 20.26
N ALA A 68 0.19 7.85 20.51
CA ALA A 68 0.65 7.39 21.81
C ALA A 68 1.99 8.04 22.17
N ASP A 69 2.95 8.05 21.23
CA ASP A 69 4.26 8.66 21.42
C ASP A 69 4.17 10.16 21.77
N PHE A 70 3.19 10.88 21.20
CA PHE A 70 2.92 12.29 21.53
C PHE A 70 2.27 12.50 22.90
N LEU A 71 1.54 11.51 23.43
CA LEU A 71 0.88 11.59 24.74
C LEU A 71 1.80 11.16 25.88
N ASP A 72 2.81 10.34 25.59
CA ASP A 72 3.82 9.87 26.54
C ASP A 72 5.03 10.81 26.67
N ALA A 73 5.12 11.87 25.85
CA ALA A 73 6.18 12.88 25.83
C ALA A 73 5.79 14.17 26.59
#